data_AF-A0A1W6CTZ9-F1
#
_entry.id   AF-A0A1W6CTZ9-F1
#
_cell.length_a   1.000
_cell.length_b   1.000
_cell.length_c   1.000
_cell.angle_alpha   90.00
_cell.angle_beta   90.00
_cell.angle_gamma   90.00
#
_symmetry.space_group_name_H-M   'P 1'
#
loop_
_entity.id
_entity.type
_entity.pdbx_description
1 polymer ?
#
loop_
_entity_poly.entity_id
_entity_poly.type
_entity_poly.pdbx_seq_one_letter_code
_entity_poly.pdbx_strand_id
1 'polypeptide(L)'
;MPRSSFIPRVLAALVSLAPLPLSAQGPVIGQGVPIRADDLARLDALDQAAGAALRQALAEGTPAEIAQATAALRGPARAAGAVDLAALTGEWNCRMIKLGGISPIVTYPAFRCRITATSGAARFEKLTGSQRTRGQLHPDGDRLVYLGSTFVAGEQPRDYGDFPPEIDLAGSETLPDAGLVEVTGHDSLRILFPQPYRESLLNVMVLTR
;
A
#
# COMPACT_ATOMS: atom_id res chain seq x y z
N MET A 1 -2.95 -56.00 72.10
CA MET A 1 -2.16 -55.52 70.94
C MET A 1 -3.12 -54.93 69.92
N PRO A 2 -2.98 -53.64 69.58
CA PRO A 2 -3.15 -53.25 68.18
C PRO A 2 -1.99 -52.36 67.69
N ARG A 3 -1.51 -52.66 66.48
CA ARG A 3 -0.48 -51.90 65.75
C ARG A 3 -1.13 -50.70 65.09
N SER A 4 -0.61 -49.50 65.35
CA SER A 4 -0.98 -48.27 64.64
C SER A 4 -0.09 -48.12 63.40
N SER A 5 -0.70 -48.00 62.22
CA SER A 5 -0.04 -47.77 60.94
C SER A 5 -0.07 -46.28 60.61
N PHE A 6 1.10 -45.68 60.41
CA PHE A 6 1.26 -44.33 59.88
C PHE A 6 1.38 -44.39 58.35
N ILE A 7 0.52 -43.66 57.63
CA ILE A 7 0.60 -43.48 56.18
C ILE A 7 1.07 -42.04 55.92
N PRO A 8 2.15 -41.81 55.15
CA PRO A 8 2.59 -40.46 54.82
C PRO A 8 1.76 -39.92 53.64
N ARG A 9 1.25 -38.70 53.78
CA ARG A 9 0.59 -37.98 52.68
C ARG A 9 1.64 -37.25 51.85
N VAL A 10 1.86 -37.70 50.63
CA VAL A 10 2.62 -36.97 49.61
C VAL A 10 1.68 -35.94 48.97
N LEU A 11 1.98 -34.65 49.12
CA LEU A 11 1.30 -33.56 48.42
C LEU A 11 1.85 -33.48 46.99
N ALA A 12 1.03 -33.79 45.99
CA ALA A 12 1.34 -33.51 44.59
C ALA A 12 0.91 -32.07 44.26
N ALA A 13 1.87 -31.20 43.98
CA ALA A 13 1.60 -29.83 43.51
C ALA A 13 1.27 -29.87 42.00
N LEU A 14 0.01 -29.61 41.65
CA LEU A 14 -0.40 -29.37 40.27
C LEU A 14 0.08 -27.98 39.83
N VAL A 15 1.04 -27.95 38.91
CA VAL A 15 1.46 -26.73 38.22
C VAL A 15 0.48 -26.47 37.08
N SER A 16 -0.43 -25.53 37.26
CA SER A 16 -1.36 -25.06 36.24
C SER A 16 -0.62 -24.14 35.26
N LEU A 17 -0.23 -24.64 34.08
CA LEU A 17 0.20 -23.78 32.97
C LEU A 17 -1.02 -23.04 32.41
N ALA A 18 -1.18 -21.76 32.75
CA ALA A 18 -2.15 -20.90 32.09
C ALA A 18 -1.62 -20.53 30.68
N PRO A 19 -2.40 -20.74 29.60
CA PRO A 19 -1.99 -20.32 28.26
C PRO A 19 -1.91 -18.80 28.20
N LEU A 20 -0.76 -18.27 27.79
CA LEU A 20 -0.61 -16.84 27.53
C LEU A 20 -1.47 -16.46 26.32
N PRO A 21 -2.27 -15.39 26.39
CA PRO A 21 -3.00 -14.90 25.23
C PRO A 21 -2.01 -14.45 24.16
N LEU A 22 -2.00 -15.15 23.03
CA LEU A 22 -1.28 -14.71 21.84
C LEU A 22 -2.05 -13.52 21.25
N SER A 23 -1.60 -12.29 21.55
CA SER A 23 -2.08 -11.10 20.86
C SER A 23 -1.84 -11.32 19.37
N ALA A 24 -2.91 -11.39 18.56
CA ALA A 24 -2.79 -11.42 17.12
C ALA A 24 -2.13 -10.12 16.67
N GLN A 25 -0.81 -10.16 16.45
CA GLN A 25 -0.09 -9.06 15.84
C GLN A 25 -0.60 -8.97 14.40
N GLY A 26 -1.11 -7.79 14.02
CA GLY A 26 -1.55 -7.52 12.66
C GLY A 26 -0.38 -7.70 11.67
N PRO A 27 -0.68 -7.78 10.37
CA PRO A 27 0.37 -7.95 9.38
C PRO A 27 1.34 -6.76 9.41
N VAL A 28 2.60 -7.06 9.09
CA VAL A 28 3.68 -6.08 9.01
C VAL A 28 4.46 -6.28 7.72
N ILE A 29 5.08 -5.21 7.22
CA ILE A 29 6.03 -5.23 6.10
C ILE A 29 7.40 -4.76 6.57
N GLY A 30 8.44 -5.14 5.82
CA GLY A 30 9.81 -4.66 6.05
C GLY A 30 10.25 -4.74 7.51
N GLN A 31 10.69 -3.60 8.05
CA GLN A 31 11.20 -3.47 9.42
C GLN A 31 10.10 -3.42 10.50
N GLY A 32 9.06 -4.26 10.37
CA GLY A 32 7.94 -4.32 11.30
C GLY A 32 6.94 -3.17 11.16
N VAL A 33 6.87 -2.55 9.98
CA VAL A 33 5.91 -1.48 9.69
C VAL A 33 4.50 -2.08 9.61
N PRO A 34 3.54 -1.66 10.44
CA PRO A 34 2.18 -2.19 10.38
C PRO A 34 1.52 -1.89 9.03
N ILE A 35 0.88 -2.90 8.46
CA ILE A 35 0.04 -2.78 7.27
C ILE A 35 -1.36 -3.29 7.60
N ARG A 36 -2.38 -2.73 6.96
CA ARG A 36 -3.75 -3.25 7.09
C ARG A 36 -3.88 -4.57 6.32
N ALA A 37 -4.66 -5.51 6.85
CA ALA A 37 -4.78 -6.84 6.25
C ALA A 37 -5.42 -6.81 4.85
N ASP A 38 -6.39 -5.92 4.63
CA ASP A 38 -7.01 -5.70 3.33
C ASP A 38 -6.01 -5.10 2.33
N ASP A 39 -5.19 -4.15 2.77
CA ASP A 39 -4.17 -3.52 1.93
C ASP A 39 -3.08 -4.52 1.52
N LEU A 40 -2.62 -5.37 2.45
CA LEU A 40 -1.70 -6.45 2.13
C LEU A 40 -2.30 -7.41 1.10
N ALA A 41 -3.56 -7.81 1.28
CA ALA A 41 -4.25 -8.67 0.33
C ALA A 41 -4.37 -8.03 -1.06
N ARG A 42 -4.62 -6.71 -1.13
CA ARG A 42 -4.65 -5.98 -2.41
C ARG A 42 -3.28 -5.94 -3.08
N LEU A 43 -2.20 -5.70 -2.33
CA LEU A 43 -0.82 -5.74 -2.85
C LEU A 43 -0.47 -7.14 -3.40
N ASP A 44 -0.83 -8.20 -2.67
CA ASP A 44 -0.58 -9.58 -3.10
C ASP A 44 -1.42 -9.95 -4.35
N ALA A 45 -2.57 -9.31 -4.53
CA ALA A 45 -3.43 -9.46 -5.71
C ALA A 45 -3.07 -8.54 -6.89
N LEU A 46 -1.94 -7.82 -6.85
CA LEU A 46 -1.58 -6.82 -7.86
C LEU A 46 -1.63 -7.35 -9.28
N ASP A 47 -1.00 -8.49 -9.57
CA ASP A 47 -0.97 -9.06 -10.93
C ASP A 47 -2.35 -9.49 -11.41
N GLN A 48 -3.19 -10.02 -10.52
CA GLN A 48 -4.58 -10.35 -10.82
C GLN A 48 -5.36 -9.07 -11.18
N ALA A 49 -5.23 -8.03 -10.37
CA ALA A 49 -5.89 -6.74 -10.58
C ALA A 49 -5.43 -6.09 -11.89
N ALA A 50 -4.13 -6.06 -12.14
CA ALA A 50 -3.52 -5.55 -13.36
C ALA A 50 -3.99 -6.33 -14.59
N GLY A 51 -4.02 -7.66 -14.53
CA GLY A 51 -4.52 -8.49 -15.62
C GLY A 51 -6.00 -8.26 -15.93
N ALA A 52 -6.84 -8.10 -14.91
CA ALA A 52 -8.25 -7.77 -15.10
C ALA A 52 -8.44 -6.36 -15.69
N ALA A 53 -7.72 -5.37 -15.16
CA ALA A 53 -7.72 -3.99 -15.64
C ALA A 53 -7.28 -3.90 -17.11
N LEU A 54 -6.18 -4.57 -17.47
CA LEU A 54 -5.64 -4.58 -18.83
C LEU A 54 -6.57 -5.31 -19.81
N ARG A 55 -7.22 -6.41 -19.41
CA ARG A 55 -8.22 -7.07 -20.25
C ARG A 55 -9.35 -6.13 -20.64
N GLN A 56 -9.92 -5.40 -19.67
CA GLN A 56 -10.97 -4.41 -19.94
C GLN A 56 -10.44 -3.25 -20.79
N ALA A 57 -9.29 -2.69 -20.41
CA ALA A 57 -8.65 -1.57 -21.11
C ALA A 57 -8.38 -1.87 -22.59
N LEU A 58 -7.93 -3.09 -22.92
CA LEU A 58 -7.65 -3.50 -24.30
C LEU A 58 -8.90 -3.87 -25.09
N ALA A 59 -9.97 -4.30 -24.43
CA ALA A 59 -11.23 -4.67 -25.09
C ALA A 59 -12.06 -3.44 -25.47
N GLU A 60 -12.05 -2.40 -24.63
CA GLU A 60 -12.99 -1.27 -24.71
C GLU A 60 -12.31 0.08 -24.93
N GLY A 61 -11.01 0.21 -24.65
CA GLY A 61 -10.27 1.46 -24.76
C GLY A 61 -10.03 1.89 -26.21
N THR A 62 -10.02 3.20 -26.46
CA THR A 62 -9.60 3.75 -27.75
C THR A 62 -8.10 3.55 -27.96
N PRO A 63 -7.61 3.56 -29.22
CA PRO A 63 -6.17 3.45 -29.49
C PRO A 63 -5.32 4.49 -28.75
N ALA A 64 -5.82 5.71 -28.60
CA ALA A 64 -5.12 6.78 -27.89
C ALA A 64 -5.02 6.50 -26.38
N GLU A 65 -6.10 6.03 -25.75
CA GLU A 65 -6.10 5.66 -24.34
C GLU A 65 -5.19 4.46 -24.07
N ILE A 66 -5.26 3.43 -24.92
CA ILE A 66 -4.38 2.24 -24.82
C ILE A 66 -2.90 2.65 -24.93
N ALA A 67 -2.56 3.58 -25.83
CA ALA A 67 -1.20 4.09 -25.94
C ALA A 67 -0.75 4.81 -24.65
N GLN A 68 -1.64 5.55 -24.00
CA GLN A 68 -1.34 6.21 -22.71
C GLN A 68 -1.16 5.21 -21.57
N ALA A 69 -2.02 4.20 -21.47
CA ALA A 69 -1.89 3.11 -20.50
C ALA A 69 -0.58 2.32 -20.71
N THR A 70 -0.27 2.00 -21.96
CA THR A 70 0.99 1.35 -22.35
C THR A 70 2.19 2.19 -21.93
N ALA A 71 2.16 3.51 -22.19
CA ALA A 71 3.23 4.41 -21.78
C ALA A 71 3.41 4.50 -20.25
N ALA A 72 2.34 4.30 -19.47
CA ALA A 72 2.39 4.32 -18.02
C ALA A 72 3.01 3.04 -17.42
N LEU A 73 2.81 1.90 -18.08
CA LEU A 73 3.26 0.58 -17.60
C LEU A 73 4.56 0.09 -18.25
N ARG A 74 5.04 0.75 -19.31
CA ARG A 74 6.24 0.31 -20.01
C ARG A 74 7.49 0.37 -19.14
N GLY A 75 8.45 -0.50 -19.45
CA GLY A 75 9.78 -0.50 -18.85
C GLY A 75 9.85 -1.31 -17.55
N PRO A 76 11.00 -1.95 -17.29
CA PRO A 76 11.20 -2.76 -16.10
C PRO A 76 11.35 -1.86 -14.86
N ALA A 77 10.91 -2.37 -13.72
CA ALA A 77 11.26 -1.82 -12.42
C ALA A 77 12.72 -2.17 -12.07
N ARG A 78 13.43 -1.25 -11.43
CA ARG A 78 14.68 -1.56 -10.74
C ARG A 78 14.36 -2.38 -9.49
N ALA A 79 15.21 -3.35 -9.17
CA ALA A 79 15.13 -4.07 -7.89
C ALA A 79 15.22 -3.07 -6.72
N ALA A 80 14.37 -3.20 -5.70
CA ALA A 80 14.31 -2.19 -4.63
C ALA A 80 15.64 -2.04 -3.88
N GLY A 81 16.42 -3.12 -3.72
CA GLY A 81 17.75 -3.06 -3.10
C GLY A 81 18.77 -2.20 -3.87
N ALA A 82 18.50 -1.88 -5.14
CA ALA A 82 19.32 -0.99 -5.96
C ALA A 82 18.76 0.45 -6.01
N VAL A 83 17.65 0.74 -5.32
CA VAL A 83 17.04 2.07 -5.27
C VAL A 83 17.58 2.84 -4.07
N ASP A 84 18.30 3.93 -4.35
CA ASP A 84 18.60 4.95 -3.35
C ASP A 84 17.35 5.83 -3.12
N LEU A 85 16.70 5.69 -1.97
CA LEU A 85 15.54 6.51 -1.60
C LEU A 85 15.88 7.99 -1.50
N ALA A 86 17.12 8.34 -1.14
CA ALA A 86 17.53 9.74 -1.07
C ALA A 86 17.53 10.36 -2.48
N ALA A 87 17.96 9.61 -3.50
CA ALA A 87 17.94 10.04 -4.90
C ALA A 87 16.53 10.29 -5.47
N LEU A 88 15.48 9.74 -4.83
CA LEU A 88 14.09 10.02 -5.21
C LEU A 88 13.61 11.39 -4.72
N THR A 89 14.30 12.01 -3.75
CA THR A 89 13.91 13.31 -3.18
C THR A 89 13.88 14.41 -4.25
N GLY A 90 12.89 15.29 -4.16
CA GLY A 90 12.77 16.46 -5.03
C GLY A 90 11.34 16.75 -5.48
N GLU A 91 11.21 17.74 -6.36
CA GLU A 91 9.96 18.04 -7.06
C GLU A 91 9.76 17.07 -8.23
N TRP A 92 8.51 16.69 -8.45
CA TRP A 92 8.10 15.76 -9.50
C TRP A 92 6.85 16.28 -10.20
N ASN A 93 6.70 15.93 -11.47
CA ASN A 93 5.39 15.93 -12.13
C ASN A 93 4.79 14.54 -11.96
N CYS A 94 3.51 14.47 -11.63
CA CYS A 94 2.80 13.21 -11.47
C CYS A 94 1.48 13.20 -12.22
N ARG A 95 1.10 12.04 -12.74
CA ARG A 95 -0.14 11.85 -13.48
C ARG A 95 -0.79 10.53 -13.08
N MET A 96 -2.09 10.56 -12.87
CA MET A 96 -2.88 9.38 -12.59
C MET A 96 -3.44 8.79 -13.88
N ILE A 97 -3.32 7.47 -14.03
CA ILE A 97 -4.01 6.68 -15.04
C ILE A 97 -4.81 5.61 -14.29
N LYS A 98 -6.11 5.55 -14.53
CA LYS A 98 -6.98 4.51 -13.97
C LYS A 98 -7.28 3.49 -15.05
N LEU A 99 -7.18 2.21 -14.71
CA LEU A 99 -7.38 1.09 -15.63
C LEU A 99 -8.45 0.15 -15.08
N GLY A 100 -9.44 -0.13 -15.92
CA GLY A 100 -10.62 -0.93 -15.61
C GLY A 100 -11.51 -0.34 -14.50
N GLY A 101 -12.65 -0.98 -14.27
CA GLY A 101 -13.67 -0.54 -13.31
C GLY A 101 -14.83 0.15 -14.02
N ILE A 102 -15.20 1.35 -13.57
CA ILE A 102 -16.31 2.13 -14.16
C ILE A 102 -16.03 2.47 -15.63
N SER A 103 -14.77 2.80 -15.94
CA SER A 103 -14.30 3.13 -17.28
C SER A 103 -13.09 2.26 -17.63
N PRO A 104 -12.88 1.90 -18.91
CA PRO A 104 -11.76 1.05 -19.30
C PRO A 104 -10.41 1.72 -19.04
N ILE A 105 -10.29 3.01 -19.38
CA ILE A 105 -9.08 3.82 -19.15
C ILE A 105 -9.53 5.24 -18.81
N VAL A 106 -8.92 5.86 -17.80
CA VAL A 106 -9.04 7.31 -17.54
C VAL A 106 -7.67 7.89 -17.30
N THR A 107 -7.26 8.85 -18.12
CA THR A 107 -5.98 9.56 -17.98
C THR A 107 -6.21 10.99 -17.51
N TYR A 108 -5.59 11.34 -16.40
CA TYR A 108 -5.64 12.71 -15.86
C TYR A 108 -4.51 13.58 -16.42
N PRO A 109 -4.58 14.92 -16.29
CA PRO A 109 -3.45 15.79 -16.58
C PRO A 109 -2.32 15.61 -15.56
N ALA A 110 -1.18 16.24 -15.83
CA ALA A 110 -0.06 16.30 -14.90
C ALA A 110 -0.36 17.26 -13.72
N PHE A 111 0.13 16.89 -12.55
CA PHE A 111 0.05 17.64 -11.30
C PHE A 111 1.45 17.76 -10.68
N ARG A 112 1.60 18.69 -9.74
CA ARG A 112 2.84 18.81 -8.96
C ARG A 112 2.82 17.79 -7.84
N CYS A 113 3.94 17.11 -7.68
CA CYS A 113 4.20 16.14 -6.64
C CYS A 113 5.58 16.40 -6.02
N ARG A 114 5.82 15.83 -4.84
CA ARG A 114 7.11 15.91 -4.16
C ARG A 114 7.43 14.60 -3.47
N ILE A 115 8.71 14.26 -3.45
CA ILE A 115 9.25 13.23 -2.56
C ILE A 115 10.19 13.93 -1.58
N THR A 116 10.01 13.69 -0.28
CA THR A 116 10.90 14.21 0.78
C THR A 116 11.53 13.05 1.54
N ALA A 117 12.83 13.13 1.82
CA ALA A 117 13.48 12.19 2.73
C ALA A 117 12.82 12.22 4.12
N THR A 118 12.71 11.07 4.75
CA THR A 118 12.35 10.88 6.16
C THR A 118 13.40 9.99 6.84
N SER A 119 13.34 9.80 8.16
CA SER A 119 14.31 8.98 8.88
C SER A 119 14.20 7.51 8.43
N GLY A 120 15.11 7.09 7.54
CA GLY A 120 15.18 5.72 7.00
C GLY A 120 14.12 5.38 5.94
N ALA A 121 13.38 6.38 5.44
CA ALA A 121 12.34 6.20 4.43
C ALA A 121 12.24 7.45 3.53
N ALA A 122 11.25 7.49 2.66
CA ALA A 122 10.87 8.69 1.91
C ALA A 122 9.36 8.90 2.00
N ARG A 123 8.88 10.12 1.78
CA ARG A 123 7.46 10.45 1.77
C ARG A 123 7.10 11.04 0.43
N PHE A 124 6.08 10.47 -0.22
CA PHE A 124 5.47 10.98 -1.44
C PHE A 124 4.25 11.84 -1.10
N GLU A 125 4.09 12.94 -1.83
CA GLU A 125 2.93 13.83 -1.73
C GLU A 125 2.51 14.37 -3.09
N LYS A 126 1.21 14.28 -3.40
CA LYS A 126 0.58 14.99 -4.51
C LYS A 126 0.09 16.37 -4.06
N LEU A 127 0.72 17.42 -4.58
CA LEU A 127 0.59 18.79 -4.11
C LEU A 127 -0.56 19.57 -4.76
N THR A 128 -1.00 19.18 -5.96
CA THR A 128 -2.08 19.88 -6.70
C THR A 128 -3.15 18.92 -7.23
N GLY A 129 -4.29 19.49 -7.66
CA GLY A 129 -5.50 18.74 -8.05
C GLY A 129 -6.48 18.58 -6.89
N SER A 130 -7.73 18.20 -7.23
CA SER A 130 -8.82 17.98 -6.28
C SER A 130 -8.57 16.76 -5.41
N GLN A 131 -8.32 15.59 -6.01
CA GLN A 131 -7.92 14.40 -5.27
C GLN A 131 -6.40 14.40 -5.07
N ARG A 132 -5.98 14.26 -3.82
CA ARG A 132 -4.58 14.21 -3.39
C ARG A 132 -4.29 12.92 -2.66
N THR A 133 -3.00 12.65 -2.52
CA THR A 133 -2.52 11.50 -1.77
C THR A 133 -1.18 11.83 -1.10
N ARG A 134 -0.95 11.30 0.09
CA ARG A 134 0.27 11.50 0.88
C ARG A 134 0.59 10.24 1.66
N GLY A 135 1.83 9.75 1.58
CA GLY A 135 2.23 8.52 2.24
C GLY A 135 3.73 8.28 2.25
N GLN A 136 4.13 7.29 3.02
CA GLN A 136 5.52 6.87 3.18
C GLN A 136 5.87 5.74 2.22
N LEU A 137 7.14 5.72 1.78
CA LEU A 137 7.73 4.69 0.93
C LEU A 137 8.62 3.81 1.82
N HIS A 138 8.23 2.55 1.96
CA HIS A 138 8.83 1.58 2.87
C HIS A 138 9.53 0.46 2.07
N PRO A 139 10.82 0.21 2.31
CA PRO A 139 11.46 -1.01 1.83
C PRO A 139 10.79 -2.24 2.45
N ASP A 140 10.45 -3.21 1.61
CA ASP A 140 9.84 -4.49 1.99
C ASP A 140 10.45 -5.62 1.17
N GLY A 141 11.55 -6.21 1.66
CA GLY A 141 12.34 -7.18 0.90
C GLY A 141 12.92 -6.57 -0.38
N ASP A 142 12.56 -7.12 -1.54
CA ASP A 142 12.94 -6.59 -2.86
C ASP A 142 11.92 -5.59 -3.45
N ARG A 143 10.88 -5.24 -2.67
CA ARG A 143 9.81 -4.32 -3.04
C ARG A 143 9.98 -2.98 -2.33
N LEU A 144 9.39 -1.95 -2.92
CA LEU A 144 9.18 -0.65 -2.28
C LEU A 144 7.67 -0.42 -2.20
N VAL A 145 7.14 -0.25 -1.00
CA VAL A 145 5.69 -0.15 -0.75
C VAL A 145 5.33 1.27 -0.33
N TYR A 146 4.35 1.85 -0.99
CA TYR A 146 3.68 3.06 -0.57
C TYR A 146 2.58 2.71 0.42
N LEU A 147 2.56 3.35 1.60
CA LEU A 147 1.43 3.34 2.54
C LEU A 147 1.03 4.77 2.87
N GLY A 148 -0.23 5.12 2.66
CA GLY A 148 -0.67 6.49 2.84
C GLY A 148 -2.16 6.71 2.78
N SER A 149 -2.53 7.95 2.52
CA SER A 149 -3.90 8.42 2.55
C SER A 149 -4.23 9.17 1.29
N THR A 150 -5.37 8.85 0.69
CA THR A 150 -6.04 9.72 -0.28
C THR A 150 -6.98 10.67 0.44
N PHE A 151 -7.13 11.88 -0.11
CA PHE A 151 -7.97 12.93 0.48
C PHE A 151 -8.36 13.99 -0.56
N VAL A 152 -9.45 14.71 -0.29
CA VAL A 152 -9.86 15.89 -1.08
C VAL A 152 -9.02 17.11 -0.70
N ALA A 153 -8.66 17.95 -1.68
CA ALA A 153 -7.91 19.17 -1.45
C ALA A 153 -8.67 20.13 -0.52
N GLY A 154 -8.03 20.54 0.56
CA GLY A 154 -8.65 21.34 1.62
C GLY A 154 -8.92 20.51 2.89
N GLU A 155 -9.06 19.19 2.75
CA GLU A 155 -9.19 18.27 3.87
C GLU A 155 -7.84 17.96 4.51
N GLN A 156 -7.86 17.65 5.80
CA GLN A 156 -6.68 17.17 6.51
C GLN A 156 -6.45 15.69 6.20
N PRO A 157 -5.28 15.29 5.66
CA PRO A 157 -4.98 13.89 5.46
C PRO A 157 -4.89 13.18 6.82
N ARG A 158 -5.47 11.99 6.90
CA ARG A 158 -5.27 11.10 8.04
C ARG A 158 -3.99 10.29 7.85
N ASP A 159 -3.22 10.08 8.91
CA ASP A 159 -2.06 9.20 8.84
C ASP A 159 -2.49 7.73 8.64
N TYR A 160 -1.74 6.97 7.86
CA TYR A 160 -2.10 5.60 7.47
C TYR A 160 -2.43 4.70 8.66
N GLY A 161 -1.64 4.79 9.74
CA GLY A 161 -1.82 3.99 10.96
C GLY A 161 -3.05 4.37 11.79
N ASP A 162 -3.64 5.53 11.54
CA ASP A 162 -4.77 6.06 12.32
C ASP A 162 -6.13 5.71 11.70
N PHE A 163 -6.14 5.00 10.57
CA PHE A 163 -7.39 4.55 9.97
C PHE A 163 -8.04 3.43 10.82
N PRO A 164 -9.36 3.52 11.08
CA PRO A 164 -10.09 2.46 11.78
C PRO A 164 -10.02 1.15 10.98
N PRO A 165 -10.14 -0.02 11.64
CA PRO A 165 -10.13 -1.31 10.94
C PRO A 165 -11.19 -1.38 9.83
N GLU A 166 -12.39 -0.87 10.10
CA GLU A 166 -13.48 -0.77 9.13
C GLU A 166 -13.52 0.64 8.52
N ILE A 167 -13.56 0.72 7.19
CA ILE A 167 -13.58 1.99 6.46
C ILE A 167 -15.01 2.29 6.00
N ASP A 168 -15.52 3.46 6.41
CA ASP A 168 -16.78 4.00 5.88
C ASP A 168 -16.55 4.64 4.50
N LEU A 169 -16.93 3.91 3.44
CA LEU A 169 -16.77 4.38 2.06
C LEU A 169 -17.79 5.46 1.67
N ALA A 170 -18.91 5.57 2.39
CA ALA A 170 -19.97 6.52 2.07
C ALA A 170 -19.71 7.89 2.69
N GLY A 171 -19.18 7.93 3.92
CA GLY A 171 -18.97 9.16 4.68
C GLY A 171 -17.54 9.68 4.72
N SER A 172 -16.55 8.92 4.23
CA SER A 172 -15.15 9.33 4.37
C SER A 172 -14.57 10.02 3.13
N GLU A 173 -14.14 11.27 3.35
CA GLU A 173 -13.35 12.08 2.41
C GLU A 173 -11.86 11.72 2.42
N THR A 174 -11.44 10.84 3.32
CA THR A 174 -10.07 10.33 3.39
C THR A 174 -10.07 8.80 3.46
N LEU A 175 -9.19 8.15 2.69
CA LEU A 175 -9.14 6.69 2.63
C LEU A 175 -7.69 6.20 2.71
N PRO A 176 -7.43 5.07 3.37
CA PRO A 176 -6.10 4.47 3.32
C PRO A 176 -5.84 3.98 1.90
N ASP A 177 -4.58 4.01 1.49
CA ASP A 177 -4.14 3.54 0.18
C ASP A 177 -2.77 2.88 0.29
N ALA A 178 -2.58 1.86 -0.54
CA ALA A 178 -1.38 1.05 -0.56
C ALA A 178 -1.00 0.75 -2.00
N GLY A 179 0.28 0.85 -2.33
CA GLY A 179 0.75 0.61 -3.68
C GLY A 179 2.17 0.10 -3.78
N LEU A 180 2.48 -0.59 -4.87
CA LEU A 180 3.84 -0.98 -5.23
C LEU A 180 4.52 0.17 -5.96
N VAL A 181 5.69 0.58 -5.48
CA VAL A 181 6.51 1.61 -6.11
C VAL A 181 7.56 0.95 -6.99
N GLU A 182 7.57 1.33 -8.26
CA GLU A 182 8.52 0.83 -9.25
C GLU A 182 9.34 1.99 -9.81
N VAL A 183 10.63 2.01 -9.50
CA VAL A 183 11.56 2.97 -10.09
C VAL A 183 11.96 2.48 -11.48
N THR A 184 11.48 3.18 -12.50
CA THR A 184 11.64 2.78 -13.91
C THR A 184 12.83 3.46 -14.60
N GLY A 185 13.45 4.44 -13.95
CA GLY A 185 14.57 5.22 -14.49
C GLY A 185 15.17 6.17 -13.44
N HIS A 186 16.11 7.01 -13.87
CA HIS A 186 16.71 8.03 -12.99
C HIS A 186 15.69 9.13 -12.62
N ASP A 187 14.88 9.51 -13.60
CA ASP A 187 13.86 10.56 -13.50
C ASP A 187 12.46 10.04 -13.83
N SER A 188 12.23 8.73 -13.61
CA SER A 188 10.93 8.12 -13.80
C SER A 188 10.67 7.01 -12.78
N LEU A 189 9.48 7.02 -12.21
CA LEU A 189 8.94 5.95 -11.40
C LEU A 189 7.43 5.88 -11.56
N ARG A 190 6.82 4.80 -11.08
CA ARG A 190 5.36 4.70 -10.95
C ARG A 190 4.98 4.08 -9.62
N ILE A 191 3.77 4.38 -9.17
CA ILE A 191 3.12 3.71 -8.05
C ILE A 191 1.88 3.00 -8.59
N LEU A 192 1.81 1.69 -8.39
CA LEU A 192 0.69 0.83 -8.76
C LEU A 192 -0.18 0.60 -7.54
N PHE A 193 -1.43 1.06 -7.58
CA PHE A 193 -2.40 0.86 -6.50
C PHE A 193 -3.46 -0.15 -6.97
N PRO A 194 -3.35 -1.43 -6.55
CA PRO A 194 -4.31 -2.46 -6.93
C PRO A 194 -5.61 -2.31 -6.14
N GLN A 195 -6.73 -2.49 -6.83
CA GLN A 195 -8.09 -2.49 -6.26
C GLN A 195 -8.34 -1.31 -5.30
N PRO A 196 -8.04 -0.06 -5.71
CA PRO A 196 -8.29 1.10 -4.87
C PRO A 196 -9.77 1.14 -4.48
N TYR A 197 -10.07 1.72 -3.31
CA TYR A 197 -11.43 1.77 -2.77
C TYR A 197 -12.50 2.39 -3.70
N ARG A 198 -12.10 3.11 -4.74
CA ARG A 198 -13.01 3.82 -5.64
C ARG A 198 -12.64 3.63 -7.11
N GLU A 199 -13.68 3.47 -7.92
CA GLU A 199 -13.76 3.66 -9.38
C GLU A 199 -13.02 2.67 -10.28
N SER A 200 -11.86 2.15 -9.88
CA SER A 200 -10.96 1.42 -10.79
C SER A 200 -10.44 0.10 -10.23
N LEU A 201 -9.93 -0.75 -11.13
CA LEU A 201 -9.27 -2.01 -10.76
C LEU A 201 -7.78 -1.82 -10.49
N LEU A 202 -7.15 -0.87 -11.20
CA LEU A 202 -5.75 -0.48 -10.99
C LEU A 202 -5.61 1.02 -11.22
N ASN A 203 -5.00 1.71 -10.25
CA ASN A 203 -4.50 3.07 -10.43
C ASN A 203 -2.99 3.03 -10.67
N VAL A 204 -2.51 3.83 -11.61
CA VAL A 204 -1.08 4.01 -11.93
C VAL A 204 -0.74 5.48 -11.79
N MET A 205 -0.02 5.84 -10.74
CA MET A 205 0.56 7.17 -10.60
C MET A 205 1.94 7.18 -11.22
N VAL A 206 2.09 7.75 -12.41
CA VAL A 206 3.40 7.95 -13.02
C VAL A 206 4.03 9.23 -12.52
N LEU A 207 5.33 9.20 -12.23
CA LEU A 207 6.12 10.34 -11.81
C LEU A 207 7.29 10.55 -12.77
N THR A 208 7.51 11.78 -13.17
CA THR A 208 8.64 12.20 -14.02
C THR A 208 9.21 13.53 -13.56
N ARG A 209 10.51 13.75 -13.74
CA ARG A 209 11.17 15.05 -13.52
C ARG A 209 12.12 15.40 -14.65
#